data_AF-A0AB73U8N0-F1
#
_entry.id   AF-A0AB73U8N0-F1
#
_cell.length_a   1.000
_cell.length_b   1.000
_cell.length_c   1.000
_cell.angle_alpha   90.00
_cell.angle_beta   90.00
_cell.angle_gamma   90.00
#
_symmetry.space_group_name_H-M   'P 1'
#
loop_
_entity.id
_entity.type
_entity.pdbx_description
1 polymer ?
#
loop_
_entity_poly.entity_id
_entity_poly.type
_entity_poly.pdbx_seq_one_letter_code
_entity_poly.pdbx_strand_id
1 'polypeptide(L)'
;MKVLRLSPALLLVFVLAASCPKHPETFEPNSVDSARSARLTADAWLAPAKAYHASYNGLNNVSRESVVRTASFTHGDPLDVVTRETRKALQNGWVLTYAHCGSVARPMSSASAPQTLSGVEVNLEKSPADPENAAMAQLTAYRVEPDPDGQGTVNMEVNAFAQYHSDRGWPNLPGVAMDTTCLVIPGAPSAGSNTTSAFPSGIVQGIKGGHPLNEKGEPDGSAG
;
A
#
# COMPACT_ATOMS: atom_id res chain seq x y z
N MET A 1 4.50 -52.04 37.20
CA MET A 1 5.03 -51.37 36.00
C MET A 1 4.41 -49.97 35.92
N LYS A 2 5.20 -48.90 36.08
CA LYS A 2 4.72 -47.52 36.02
C LYS A 2 4.67 -47.07 34.55
N VAL A 3 3.47 -46.95 33.99
CA VAL A 3 3.28 -46.34 32.66
C VAL A 3 3.30 -44.83 32.85
N LEU A 4 4.30 -44.17 32.25
CA LEU A 4 4.42 -42.71 32.24
C LEU A 4 3.17 -42.09 31.61
N ARG A 5 2.45 -41.26 32.38
CA ARG A 5 1.46 -40.34 31.84
C ARG A 5 2.22 -39.25 31.07
N LEU A 6 2.21 -39.33 29.75
CA LEU A 6 2.68 -38.25 28.88
C LEU A 6 1.79 -37.02 29.09
N SER A 7 2.37 -35.97 29.68
CA SER A 7 1.70 -34.70 29.94
C SER A 7 1.24 -34.04 28.64
N PRO A 8 -0.02 -33.56 28.53
CA PRO A 8 -0.53 -32.85 27.35
C PRO A 8 0.24 -31.56 27.01
N ALA A 9 1.06 -31.06 27.93
CA ALA A 9 1.97 -29.94 27.73
C ALA A 9 3.07 -30.22 26.68
N LEU A 10 3.51 -31.48 26.51
CA LEU A 10 4.53 -31.84 25.51
C LEU A 10 3.96 -31.89 24.07
N LEU A 11 2.66 -32.17 23.93
CA LEU A 11 1.97 -32.16 22.63
C LEU A 11 1.75 -30.73 22.12
N LEU A 12 1.54 -29.75 23.00
CA LEU A 12 1.41 -28.33 22.65
C LEU A 12 2.72 -27.73 22.11
N VAL A 13 3.88 -28.16 22.59
CA VAL A 13 5.19 -27.68 22.10
C VAL A 13 5.50 -28.21 20.69
N PHE A 14 5.09 -29.43 20.35
CA PHE A 14 5.29 -29.97 19.00
C PHE A 14 4.37 -29.36 17.94
N VAL A 15 3.17 -28.90 18.32
CA VAL A 15 2.27 -28.18 17.38
C VAL A 15 2.79 -26.76 17.09
N LEU A 16 3.45 -26.11 18.05
CA LEU A 16 4.09 -24.80 17.85
C LEU A 16 5.40 -24.88 17.05
N ALA A 17 6.12 -26.00 17.10
CA ALA A 17 7.34 -26.22 16.31
C ALA A 17 7.07 -26.61 14.84
N ALA A 18 5.84 -27.01 14.50
CA ALA A 18 5.43 -27.37 13.14
C ALA A 18 5.01 -26.16 12.27
N SER A 19 4.92 -24.96 12.87
CA SER A 19 4.70 -23.68 12.19
C SER A 19 6.00 -23.04 11.68
N CYS A 20 7.04 -23.84 11.41
CA CYS A 20 8.13 -23.35 10.57
C CYS A 20 7.58 -23.18 9.15
N PRO A 21 7.75 -22.02 8.50
CA PRO A 21 7.40 -21.89 7.09
C PRO A 21 8.17 -22.96 6.31
N LYS A 22 7.45 -23.71 5.48
CA LYS A 22 8.08 -24.73 4.62
C LYS A 22 9.02 -24.11 3.57
N HIS A 23 8.91 -22.80 3.35
CA HIS A 23 9.59 -22.05 2.29
C HIS A 23 10.00 -20.64 2.76
N PRO A 24 10.92 -20.48 3.72
CA PRO A 24 11.39 -19.16 4.14
C PRO A 24 11.90 -18.32 2.96
N GLU A 25 12.51 -18.94 1.96
CA GLU A 25 12.98 -18.31 0.73
C GLU A 25 11.87 -17.65 -0.12
N THR A 26 10.60 -17.98 0.12
CA THR A 26 9.43 -17.41 -0.57
C THR A 26 8.87 -16.19 0.15
N PHE A 27 9.17 -16.03 1.44
CA PHE A 27 8.55 -14.99 2.28
C PHE A 27 9.58 -14.06 2.93
N GLU A 28 10.84 -14.47 2.97
CA GLU A 28 11.93 -13.65 3.48
C GLU A 28 12.41 -12.67 2.41
N PRO A 29 12.45 -11.36 2.71
CA PRO A 29 12.96 -10.35 1.78
C PRO A 29 14.39 -10.66 1.35
N ASN A 30 14.70 -10.43 0.07
CA ASN A 30 16.03 -10.69 -0.48
C ASN A 30 16.55 -9.49 -1.30
N SER A 31 17.72 -9.68 -1.93
CA SER A 31 18.40 -8.64 -2.68
C SER A 31 17.61 -8.14 -3.90
N VAL A 32 16.71 -8.94 -4.47
CA VAL A 32 15.82 -8.53 -5.57
C VAL A 32 14.82 -7.49 -5.07
N ASP A 33 14.21 -7.71 -3.90
CA ASP A 33 13.26 -6.78 -3.29
C ASP A 33 13.95 -5.44 -2.97
N SER A 34 15.13 -5.50 -2.35
CA SER A 34 15.90 -4.29 -2.02
C SER A 34 16.36 -3.55 -3.27
N ALA A 35 16.73 -4.24 -4.36
CA ALA A 35 17.08 -3.59 -5.62
C ALA A 35 15.88 -2.89 -6.28
N ARG A 36 14.70 -3.52 -6.27
CA ARG A 36 13.45 -2.93 -6.78
C ARG A 36 13.03 -1.71 -5.97
N SER A 37 13.08 -1.81 -4.64
CA SER A 37 12.80 -0.72 -3.71
C SER A 37 13.81 0.44 -3.86
N ALA A 38 15.09 0.16 -4.07
CA ALA A 38 16.10 1.18 -4.34
C ALA A 38 15.83 1.92 -5.66
N ARG A 39 15.43 1.20 -6.73
CA ARG A 39 15.01 1.82 -7.99
C ARG A 39 13.76 2.69 -7.80
N LEU A 40 12.78 2.19 -7.05
CA LEU A 40 11.56 2.94 -6.74
C LEU A 40 11.86 4.19 -5.89
N THR A 41 12.79 4.11 -4.95
CA THR A 41 13.28 5.26 -4.16
C THR A 41 13.98 6.31 -5.03
N ALA A 42 14.63 5.87 -6.13
CA ALA A 42 15.25 6.75 -7.11
C ALA A 42 14.26 7.35 -8.13
N ASP A 43 12.97 6.99 -8.08
CA ASP A 43 11.94 7.60 -8.92
C ASP A 43 11.83 9.10 -8.64
N ALA A 44 11.94 9.92 -9.68
CA ALA A 44 12.00 11.37 -9.56
C ALA A 44 10.73 11.99 -8.97
N TRP A 45 9.56 11.35 -9.14
CA TRP A 45 8.31 11.82 -8.52
C TRP A 45 8.24 11.47 -7.04
N LEU A 46 8.76 10.30 -6.64
CA LEU A 46 8.79 9.88 -5.23
C LEU A 46 9.86 10.62 -4.41
N ALA A 47 10.84 11.26 -5.04
CA ALA A 47 11.84 12.03 -4.31
C ALA A 47 11.24 13.27 -3.59
N PRO A 48 11.72 13.63 -2.38
CA PRO A 48 12.58 12.83 -1.51
C PRO A 48 11.76 11.72 -0.81
N ALA A 49 12.14 10.45 -0.98
CA ALA A 49 11.47 9.32 -0.34
C ALA A 49 12.34 8.69 0.76
N LYS A 50 11.70 8.03 1.71
CA LYS A 50 12.32 7.16 2.69
C LYS A 50 11.90 5.72 2.45
N ALA A 51 12.86 4.83 2.30
CA ALA A 51 12.61 3.39 2.24
C ALA A 51 12.43 2.83 3.66
N TYR A 52 11.45 1.94 3.82
CA TYR A 52 11.22 1.14 5.00
C TYR A 52 11.39 -0.32 4.62
N HIS A 53 12.25 -1.02 5.35
CA HIS A 53 12.58 -2.40 5.02
C HIS A 53 11.41 -3.33 5.30
N ALA A 54 11.34 -4.34 4.44
CA ALA A 54 10.42 -5.44 4.56
C ALA A 54 10.73 -6.26 5.82
N SER A 55 9.73 -6.94 6.34
CA SER A 55 9.90 -7.86 7.45
C SER A 55 9.06 -9.10 7.25
N TYR A 56 9.65 -10.25 7.55
CA TYR A 56 8.95 -11.52 7.68
C TYR A 56 8.71 -11.79 9.17
N ASN A 57 7.45 -12.01 9.58
CA ASN A 57 7.09 -12.15 10.98
C ASN A 57 7.01 -13.61 11.46
N GLY A 58 7.43 -14.59 10.65
CA GLY A 58 7.35 -16.01 10.96
C GLY A 58 5.99 -16.65 10.67
N LEU A 59 4.99 -15.85 10.28
CA LEU A 59 3.75 -16.30 9.68
C LEU A 59 3.88 -16.03 8.17
N ASN A 60 3.23 -16.79 7.29
CA ASN A 60 3.33 -16.68 5.81
C ASN A 60 2.88 -15.32 5.21
N ASN A 61 2.93 -14.23 5.97
CA ASN A 61 2.70 -12.84 5.61
C ASN A 61 4.01 -12.13 5.31
N VAL A 62 4.05 -11.44 4.18
CA VAL A 62 5.14 -10.54 3.80
C VAL A 62 4.72 -9.12 4.15
N SER A 63 5.54 -8.42 4.94
CA SER A 63 5.51 -6.96 4.97
C SER A 63 6.48 -6.47 3.92
N ARG A 64 5.98 -5.87 2.83
CA ARG A 64 6.83 -5.42 1.70
C ARG A 64 7.69 -4.22 2.08
N GLU A 65 8.78 -4.02 1.33
CA GLU A 65 9.52 -2.77 1.39
C GLU A 65 8.59 -1.65 0.91
N SER A 66 8.51 -0.56 1.69
CA SER A 66 7.71 0.61 1.32
C SER A 66 8.60 1.82 1.08
N VAL A 67 8.27 2.57 0.04
CA VAL A 67 8.90 3.85 -0.28
C VAL A 67 7.90 4.93 0.05
N VAL A 68 8.18 5.70 1.11
CA VAL A 68 7.25 6.67 1.67
C VAL A 68 7.77 8.08 1.46
N ARG A 69 6.91 8.96 0.97
CA ARG A 69 7.16 10.40 0.94
C ARG A 69 6.06 11.13 1.69
N THR A 70 6.44 11.98 2.62
CA THR A 70 5.49 12.85 3.33
C THR A 70 5.81 14.32 3.08
N ALA A 71 4.77 15.16 3.10
CA ALA A 71 4.91 16.61 3.09
C ALA A 71 3.76 17.26 3.86
N SER A 72 4.02 18.45 4.40
CA SER A 72 3.02 19.25 5.10
C SER A 72 2.98 20.63 4.49
N PHE A 73 1.76 21.14 4.26
CA PHE A 73 1.51 22.43 3.63
C PHE A 73 0.65 23.27 4.55
N THR A 74 1.13 24.46 4.90
CA THR A 74 0.33 25.48 5.58
C THR A 74 -0.67 26.08 4.59
N HIS A 75 -1.92 26.25 4.99
CA HIS A 75 -2.97 26.90 4.17
C HIS A 75 -3.26 26.22 2.82
N GLY A 76 -3.01 24.91 2.71
CA GLY A 76 -3.28 24.14 1.49
C GLY A 76 -4.74 23.68 1.36
N ASP A 77 -5.11 23.28 0.15
CA ASP A 77 -6.29 22.47 -0.15
C ASP A 77 -5.83 21.04 -0.54
N PRO A 78 -6.30 19.97 0.15
CA PRO A 78 -5.97 18.59 -0.22
C PRO A 78 -6.21 18.28 -1.70
N LEU A 79 -7.27 18.83 -2.30
CA LEU A 79 -7.59 18.61 -3.70
C LEU A 79 -6.52 19.19 -4.63
N ASP A 80 -6.13 20.44 -4.40
CA ASP A 80 -5.08 21.10 -5.16
C ASP A 80 -3.71 20.42 -5.00
N VAL A 81 -3.36 19.99 -3.77
CA VAL A 81 -2.14 19.21 -3.50
C VAL A 81 -2.13 17.92 -4.31
N VAL A 82 -3.18 17.08 -4.19
CA VAL A 82 -3.22 15.80 -4.90
C VAL A 82 -3.29 15.99 -6.41
N THR A 83 -4.03 16.98 -6.90
CA THR A 83 -4.12 17.26 -8.34
C THR A 83 -2.75 17.58 -8.94
N ARG A 84 -1.95 18.43 -8.28
CA ARG A 84 -0.59 18.73 -8.74
C ARG A 84 0.33 17.52 -8.70
N GLU A 85 0.29 16.77 -7.61
CA GLU A 85 1.17 15.61 -7.45
C GLU A 85 0.80 14.48 -8.40
N THR A 86 -0.48 14.25 -8.65
CA THR A 86 -0.95 13.31 -9.68
C THR A 86 -0.45 13.74 -11.06
N ARG A 87 -0.56 15.01 -11.44
CA ARG A 87 0.00 15.50 -12.73
C ARG A 87 1.51 15.20 -12.86
N LYS A 88 2.28 15.44 -11.79
CA LYS A 88 3.72 15.13 -11.76
C LYS A 88 3.97 13.62 -11.87
N ALA A 89 3.17 12.80 -11.20
CA ALA A 89 3.26 11.33 -11.30
C ALA A 89 3.03 10.87 -12.74
N LEU A 90 1.96 11.36 -13.38
CA LEU A 90 1.62 11.04 -14.77
C LEU A 90 2.75 11.45 -15.74
N GLN A 91 3.36 12.61 -15.52
CA GLN A 91 4.55 13.05 -16.29
C GLN A 91 5.78 12.14 -16.09
N ASN A 92 5.85 11.41 -14.97
CA ASN A 92 6.89 10.43 -14.64
C ASN A 92 6.50 8.99 -15.01
N GLY A 93 5.49 8.82 -15.87
CA GLY A 93 5.09 7.52 -16.42
C GLY A 93 4.24 6.66 -15.49
N TRP A 94 3.68 7.26 -14.42
CA TRP A 94 2.64 6.61 -13.64
C TRP A 94 1.28 6.73 -14.33
N VAL A 95 0.37 5.82 -14.01
CA VAL A 95 -1.01 5.79 -14.51
C VAL A 95 -1.95 5.90 -13.32
N LEU A 96 -2.91 6.83 -13.39
CA LEU A 96 -3.97 6.94 -12.38
C LEU A 96 -4.94 5.76 -12.53
N THR A 97 -5.22 5.05 -11.45
CA THR A 97 -6.10 3.86 -11.46
C THR A 97 -7.31 4.02 -10.54
N TYR A 98 -7.23 4.96 -9.60
CA TYR A 98 -8.32 5.33 -8.70
C TYR A 98 -8.21 6.79 -8.28
N ALA A 99 -9.35 7.46 -8.14
CA ALA A 99 -9.43 8.78 -7.52
C ALA A 99 -10.70 8.93 -6.68
N HIS A 100 -10.54 9.46 -5.47
CA HIS A 100 -11.62 9.79 -4.56
C HIS A 100 -11.36 11.13 -3.86
N CYS A 101 -12.38 11.99 -3.85
CA CYS A 101 -12.36 13.26 -3.14
C CYS A 101 -13.50 13.24 -2.14
N GLY A 102 -13.21 13.45 -0.86
CA GLY A 102 -14.20 13.34 0.19
C GLY A 102 -13.61 12.92 1.51
N SER A 103 -14.06 11.78 2.03
CA SER A 103 -13.64 11.28 3.34
C SER A 103 -12.62 10.17 3.17
N VAL A 104 -11.40 10.38 3.63
CA VAL A 104 -10.29 9.42 3.56
C VAL A 104 -9.96 8.85 4.93
N ALA A 105 -9.39 7.65 4.97
CA ALA A 105 -9.00 7.01 6.23
C ALA A 105 -7.93 7.83 6.95
N ARG A 106 -8.05 7.95 8.28
CA ARG A 106 -7.05 8.61 9.12
C ARG A 106 -5.87 7.65 9.39
N PRO A 107 -4.61 8.03 9.11
CA PRO A 107 -3.46 7.24 9.52
C PRO A 107 -3.38 7.19 11.06
N MET A 108 -3.39 5.97 11.63
CA MET A 108 -3.25 5.68 13.06
C MET A 108 -4.05 6.62 13.99
N SER A 109 -5.35 6.35 14.15
CA SER A 109 -6.22 7.10 15.06
C SER A 109 -6.32 6.46 16.44
N SER A 110 -6.35 7.27 17.50
CA SER A 110 -6.89 6.82 18.80
C SER A 110 -8.39 6.52 18.67
N ALA A 111 -8.95 5.72 19.57
CA ALA A 111 -10.38 5.40 19.58
C ALA A 111 -11.29 6.64 19.71
N SER A 112 -10.76 7.74 20.24
CA SER A 112 -11.47 9.01 20.46
C SER A 112 -11.44 9.99 19.29
N ALA A 113 -10.61 9.74 18.26
CA ALA A 113 -10.48 10.62 17.10
C ALA A 113 -11.37 10.17 15.93
N PRO A 114 -11.83 11.09 15.07
CA PRO A 114 -12.51 10.74 13.82
C PRO A 114 -11.66 9.77 13.00
N GLN A 115 -12.26 8.63 12.63
CA GLN A 115 -11.60 7.57 11.84
C GLN A 115 -11.38 7.97 10.38
N THR A 116 -12.06 9.02 9.93
CA THR A 116 -11.93 9.57 8.59
C THR A 116 -11.74 11.08 8.63
N LEU A 117 -11.04 11.62 7.63
CA LEU A 117 -10.71 13.03 7.49
C LEU A 117 -11.17 13.53 6.13
N SER A 118 -11.48 14.82 6.01
CA SER A 118 -11.69 15.43 4.70
C SER A 118 -10.36 15.46 3.95
N GLY A 119 -10.35 14.89 2.75
CA GLY A 119 -9.15 14.69 1.97
C GLY A 119 -9.42 14.13 0.58
N VAL A 120 -8.33 13.78 -0.09
CA VAL A 120 -8.32 13.20 -1.43
C VAL A 120 -7.35 12.01 -1.41
N GLU A 121 -7.77 10.92 -2.02
CA GLU A 121 -6.98 9.69 -2.19
C GLU A 121 -6.94 9.32 -3.67
N VAL A 122 -5.75 8.97 -4.16
CA VAL A 122 -5.57 8.41 -5.49
C VAL A 122 -4.65 7.20 -5.42
N ASN A 123 -4.90 6.23 -6.30
CA ASN A 123 -3.94 5.14 -6.54
C ASN A 123 -3.33 5.31 -7.93
N LEU A 124 -2.04 4.99 -8.00
CA LEU A 124 -1.20 5.11 -9.17
C LEU A 124 -0.49 3.77 -9.40
N GLU A 125 -0.32 3.40 -10.65
CA GLU A 125 0.39 2.18 -11.05
C GLU A 125 1.48 2.53 -12.07
N LYS A 126 2.60 1.81 -12.02
CA LYS A 126 3.71 1.97 -12.96
C LYS A 126 4.15 0.61 -13.48
N SER A 127 4.29 0.52 -14.80
CA SER A 127 4.84 -0.63 -15.52
C SER A 127 4.33 -2.01 -15.03
N PRO A 128 3.00 -2.26 -14.96
CA PRO A 128 2.46 -3.48 -14.34
C PRO A 128 2.88 -4.80 -15.04
N ALA A 129 3.36 -4.72 -16.28
CA ALA A 129 3.84 -5.88 -17.04
C ALA A 129 5.36 -6.12 -16.96
N ASP A 130 6.11 -5.26 -16.26
CA ASP A 130 7.57 -5.36 -16.10
C ASP A 130 7.93 -5.54 -14.62
N PRO A 131 8.18 -6.77 -14.15
CA PRO A 131 8.43 -7.04 -12.74
C PRO A 131 9.59 -6.25 -12.11
N GLU A 132 10.56 -5.81 -12.91
CA GLU A 132 11.70 -5.06 -12.38
C GLU A 132 11.36 -3.60 -12.05
N ASN A 133 10.28 -3.08 -12.64
CA ASN A 133 9.81 -1.70 -12.53
C ASN A 133 8.34 -1.59 -12.08
N ALA A 134 7.65 -2.73 -11.92
CA ALA A 134 6.25 -2.80 -11.49
C ALA A 134 6.11 -2.20 -10.09
N ALA A 135 5.25 -1.19 -9.99
CA ALA A 135 5.00 -0.52 -8.73
C ALA A 135 3.56 -0.02 -8.63
N MET A 136 3.08 0.09 -7.39
CA MET A 136 1.82 0.73 -7.05
C MET A 136 2.05 1.76 -5.95
N ALA A 137 1.35 2.89 -6.03
CA ALA A 137 1.42 3.94 -5.03
C ALA A 137 0.03 4.41 -4.63
N GLN A 138 -0.17 4.67 -3.34
CA GLN A 138 -1.29 5.44 -2.84
C GLN A 138 -0.79 6.83 -2.45
N LEU A 139 -1.42 7.86 -3.00
CA LEU A 139 -1.22 9.24 -2.61
C LEU A 139 -2.48 9.73 -1.91
N THR A 140 -2.33 10.14 -0.65
CA THR A 140 -3.41 10.69 0.15
C THR A 140 -3.01 12.06 0.65
N ALA A 141 -3.91 13.05 0.53
CA ALA A 141 -3.78 14.31 1.26
C ALA A 141 -5.03 14.58 2.09
N TYR A 142 -4.86 15.11 3.29
CA TYR A 142 -5.95 15.34 4.23
C TYR A 142 -5.65 16.49 5.18
N ARG A 143 -6.72 17.08 5.73
CA ARG A 143 -6.61 18.11 6.77
C ARG A 143 -6.73 17.48 8.15
N VAL A 144 -5.79 17.76 9.05
CA VAL A 144 -5.72 17.13 10.39
C VAL A 144 -6.73 17.72 11.37
N GLU A 145 -6.96 19.03 11.29
CA GLU A 145 -7.88 19.76 12.16
C GLU A 145 -8.86 20.59 11.33
N PRO A 146 -10.15 20.59 11.67
CA PRO A 146 -11.10 21.55 11.13
C PRO A 146 -10.83 22.89 11.80
N ASP A 147 -9.84 23.63 11.30
CA ASP A 147 -9.71 25.04 11.65
C ASP A 147 -10.93 25.77 11.07
N PRO A 148 -11.77 26.45 11.88
CA PRO A 148 -12.97 27.15 11.41
C PRO A 148 -12.69 28.19 10.31
N ASP A 149 -11.46 28.68 10.22
CA ASP A 149 -11.04 29.66 9.21
C ASP A 149 -10.45 29.02 7.94
N GLY A 150 -10.45 27.68 7.83
CA GLY A 150 -9.92 26.95 6.67
C GLY A 150 -8.38 26.96 6.56
N GLN A 151 -7.68 27.43 7.59
CA GLN A 151 -6.22 27.61 7.62
C GLN A 151 -5.43 26.38 8.14
N GLY A 152 -6.10 25.24 8.35
CA GLY A 152 -5.45 24.04 8.89
C GLY A 152 -4.32 23.49 8.01
N THR A 153 -3.38 22.76 8.62
CA THR A 153 -2.30 22.08 7.89
C THR A 153 -2.86 20.94 7.04
N VAL A 154 -2.43 20.88 5.78
CA VAL A 154 -2.67 19.74 4.89
C VAL A 154 -1.45 18.84 4.93
N ASN A 155 -1.66 17.59 5.32
CA ASN A 155 -0.63 16.56 5.21
C ASN A 155 -0.85 15.77 3.94
N MET A 156 0.25 15.38 3.32
CA MET A 156 0.31 14.53 2.15
C MET A 156 1.21 13.35 2.47
N GLU A 157 0.77 12.16 2.10
CA GLU A 157 1.52 10.92 2.23
C GLU A 157 1.43 10.15 0.91
N VAL A 158 2.58 9.72 0.41
CA VAL A 158 2.69 8.77 -0.69
C VAL A 158 3.29 7.49 -0.13
N ASN A 159 2.59 6.37 -0.28
CA ASN A 159 3.11 5.04 0.02
C ASN A 159 3.23 4.26 -1.28
N ALA A 160 4.45 3.92 -1.68
CA ALA A 160 4.72 3.16 -2.89
C ALA A 160 5.36 1.79 -2.56
N PHE A 161 4.99 0.79 -3.35
CA PHE A 161 5.42 -0.60 -3.21
C PHE A 161 5.85 -1.15 -4.56
N ALA A 162 6.95 -1.88 -4.59
CA ALA A 162 7.38 -2.64 -5.75
C ALA A 162 6.87 -4.08 -5.70
N GLN A 163 6.90 -4.75 -6.85
CA GLN A 163 6.66 -6.19 -6.92
C GLN A 163 7.69 -6.97 -6.11
N TYR A 164 7.20 -7.91 -5.30
CA TYR A 164 8.01 -8.76 -4.44
C TYR A 164 8.54 -9.94 -5.25
N HIS A 165 9.70 -10.46 -4.88
CA HIS A 165 10.41 -11.47 -5.68
C HIS A 165 9.58 -12.75 -5.90
N SER A 166 8.73 -13.13 -4.96
CA SER A 166 7.87 -14.32 -5.06
C SER A 166 6.53 -14.08 -5.74
N ASP A 167 6.21 -12.84 -6.12
CA ASP A 167 5.00 -12.55 -6.87
C ASP A 167 5.13 -13.11 -8.30
N ARG A 168 4.16 -13.94 -8.69
CA ARG A 168 4.06 -14.48 -10.05
C ARG A 168 3.40 -13.53 -11.03
N GLY A 169 2.71 -12.52 -10.51
CA GLY A 169 2.03 -11.50 -11.28
C GLY A 169 1.85 -10.23 -10.47
N TRP A 170 1.48 -9.16 -11.15
CA TRP A 170 1.17 -7.87 -10.57
C TRP A 170 -0.25 -7.45 -10.98
N PRO A 171 -0.97 -6.69 -10.15
CA PRO A 171 -2.19 -6.05 -10.62
C PRO A 171 -1.93 -5.26 -11.90
N ASN A 172 -2.93 -5.26 -12.78
CA ASN A 172 -2.94 -4.46 -14.00
C ASN A 172 -4.29 -3.77 -14.07
N LEU A 173 -4.38 -2.64 -13.39
CA LEU A 173 -5.64 -1.96 -13.17
C LEU A 173 -5.99 -1.07 -14.37
N PRO A 174 -7.27 -0.95 -14.75
CA PRO A 174 -7.68 -0.02 -15.79
C PRO A 174 -7.28 1.42 -15.43
N GLY A 175 -6.61 2.10 -16.36
CA GLY A 175 -6.29 3.51 -16.22
C GLY A 175 -7.54 4.39 -16.22
N VAL A 176 -7.50 5.46 -15.43
CA VAL A 176 -8.52 6.50 -15.31
C VAL A 176 -7.93 7.81 -15.82
N ALA A 177 -8.64 8.45 -16.76
CA ALA A 177 -8.22 9.75 -17.25
C ALA A 177 -8.46 10.83 -16.19
N MET A 178 -7.43 11.62 -15.85
CA MET A 178 -7.49 12.57 -14.74
C MET A 178 -8.60 13.63 -14.92
N ASP A 179 -8.85 14.03 -16.17
CA ASP A 179 -9.86 15.02 -16.58
C ASP A 179 -11.30 14.53 -16.41
N THR A 180 -11.53 13.24 -16.18
CA THR A 180 -12.86 12.67 -15.90
C THR A 180 -13.12 12.48 -14.40
N THR A 181 -12.22 12.94 -13.53
CA THR A 181 -12.26 12.67 -12.08
C THR A 181 -12.60 13.90 -11.25
N CYS A 182 -12.83 13.68 -9.96
CA CYS A 182 -13.01 14.74 -8.97
C CYS A 182 -11.79 15.66 -8.79
N LEU A 183 -10.61 15.27 -9.31
CA LEU A 183 -9.40 16.11 -9.32
C LEU A 183 -9.55 17.35 -10.22
N VAL A 184 -10.45 17.29 -11.20
CA VAL A 184 -10.67 18.38 -12.17
C VAL A 184 -12.14 18.81 -12.20
N ILE A 185 -13.08 17.90 -11.97
CA ILE A 185 -14.52 18.15 -12.00
C ILE A 185 -15.05 18.17 -10.56
N PRO A 186 -15.39 19.35 -9.99
CA PRO A 186 -15.91 19.44 -8.64
C PRO A 186 -17.16 18.57 -8.45
N GLY A 187 -17.16 17.74 -7.40
CA GLY A 187 -18.30 16.87 -7.06
C GLY A 187 -18.47 15.63 -7.94
N ALA A 188 -17.54 15.35 -8.86
CA ALA A 188 -17.58 14.08 -9.59
C ALA A 188 -17.44 12.88 -8.62
N PRO A 189 -18.10 11.74 -8.92
CA PRO A 189 -17.97 10.54 -8.11
C PRO A 189 -16.54 9.98 -8.15
N SER A 190 -16.25 9.06 -7.22
CA SER A 190 -15.01 8.29 -7.28
C SER A 190 -14.88 7.59 -8.63
N ALA A 191 -13.67 7.56 -9.17
CA ALA A 191 -13.36 6.94 -10.45
C ALA A 191 -12.36 5.80 -10.27
N GLY A 192 -12.50 4.74 -11.07
CA GLY A 192 -11.66 3.54 -10.98
C GLY A 192 -12.04 2.63 -9.81
N SER A 193 -11.14 1.71 -9.44
CA SER A 193 -11.37 0.78 -8.33
C SER A 193 -10.24 0.84 -7.30
N ASN A 194 -10.61 1.03 -6.04
CA ASN A 194 -9.69 0.87 -4.91
C ASN A 194 -9.74 -0.56 -4.32
N THR A 195 -10.74 -1.36 -4.66
CA THR A 195 -10.96 -2.68 -4.09
C THR A 195 -11.22 -3.72 -5.16
N THR A 196 -11.00 -5.00 -4.81
CA THR A 196 -11.44 -6.15 -5.60
C THR A 196 -11.97 -7.21 -4.64
N SER A 197 -12.52 -8.32 -5.16
CA SER A 197 -12.84 -9.48 -4.32
C SER A 197 -11.61 -10.04 -3.59
N ALA A 198 -10.44 -9.94 -4.21
CA ALA A 198 -9.17 -10.36 -3.62
C ALA A 198 -8.64 -9.34 -2.57
N PHE A 199 -8.98 -8.06 -2.73
CA PHE A 199 -8.56 -6.97 -1.85
C PHE A 199 -9.77 -6.14 -1.38
N PRO A 200 -10.61 -6.69 -0.48
CA PRO A 200 -11.85 -6.03 -0.07
C PRO A 200 -11.61 -4.75 0.74
N SER A 201 -10.45 -4.65 1.41
CA SER A 201 -10.08 -3.51 2.24
C SER A 201 -9.21 -2.47 1.52
N GLY A 202 -8.89 -2.68 0.24
CA GLY A 202 -8.02 -1.80 -0.54
C GLY A 202 -6.90 -2.56 -1.24
N ILE A 203 -6.69 -2.32 -2.53
CA ILE A 203 -5.67 -3.00 -3.34
C ILE A 203 -4.27 -2.67 -2.81
N VAL A 204 -3.95 -1.38 -2.63
CA VAL A 204 -2.64 -0.96 -2.09
C VAL A 204 -2.43 -1.50 -0.67
N GLN A 205 -3.48 -1.48 0.16
CA GLN A 205 -3.45 -2.01 1.52
C GLN A 205 -3.20 -3.52 1.55
N GLY A 206 -3.80 -4.27 0.64
CA GLY A 206 -3.59 -5.71 0.50
C GLY A 206 -2.22 -6.08 -0.08
N ILE A 207 -1.68 -5.26 -0.98
CA ILE A 207 -0.29 -5.41 -1.46
C ILE A 207 0.69 -5.17 -0.32
N LYS A 208 0.49 -4.09 0.46
CA LYS A 208 1.37 -3.71 1.59
C LYS A 208 1.60 -4.86 2.57
N GLY A 209 0.51 -5.49 3.00
CA GLY A 209 0.52 -6.60 3.95
C GLY A 209 -0.23 -7.76 3.36
N GLY A 210 0.49 -8.73 2.82
CA GLY A 210 -0.14 -9.82 2.09
C GLY A 210 0.78 -11.00 1.84
N HIS A 211 0.19 -12.00 1.21
CA HIS A 211 0.89 -13.16 0.67
C HIS A 211 1.53 -12.79 -0.68
N PRO A 212 2.47 -13.60 -1.18
CA PRO A 212 2.86 -13.53 -2.57
C PRO A 212 1.65 -13.56 -3.49
N LEU A 213 1.76 -12.85 -4.61
CA LEU A 213 0.69 -12.73 -5.59
C LEU A 213 0.78 -13.84 -6.65
N ASN A 214 -0.36 -14.34 -7.09
CA ASN A 214 -0.48 -15.25 -8.22
C ASN A 214 -0.34 -14.50 -9.57
N GLU A 215 -0.49 -15.23 -10.68
CA GLU A 215 -0.34 -14.70 -12.04
C GLU A 215 -1.35 -13.59 -12.40
N LYS A 216 -2.41 -13.42 -11.60
CA LYS A 216 -3.42 -12.36 -11.75
C LYS A 216 -3.16 -11.14 -10.86
N GLY A 217 -2.12 -11.15 -10.04
CA GLY A 217 -1.87 -10.10 -9.05
C GLY A 217 -2.79 -10.20 -7.82
N GLU A 218 -3.38 -11.37 -7.54
CA GLU A 218 -4.21 -11.64 -6.36
C GLU A 218 -3.43 -12.50 -5.36
N PRO A 219 -3.78 -12.54 -4.06
CA PRO A 219 -3.12 -13.43 -3.11
C PRO A 219 -3.12 -14.90 -3.59
N ASP A 220 -1.96 -15.55 -3.57
CA ASP A 220 -1.79 -16.90 -4.14
C ASP A 220 -2.35 -18.05 -3.30
N GLY A 221 -2.80 -17.74 -2.07
CA GLY A 221 -3.36 -18.72 -1.14
C GLY A 221 -2.34 -19.69 -0.55
N SER A 222 -1.04 -19.50 -0.79
CA SER A 222 0.05 -20.37 -0.29
C SER A 222 0.20 -20.35 1.24
N ALA A 223 -0.54 -19.48 1.90
CA ALA A 223 -0.44 -19.21 3.32
C ALA A 223 -1.64 -19.68 4.18
N GLY A 224 -2.56 -20.44 3.59
CA GLY A 224 -3.73 -21.03 4.25
C GLY A 224 -3.57 -22.50 4.63
#